data_AF-A0A955VR57-F1
#
_entry.id   AF-A0A955VR57-F1
#
_cell.length_a   1.000
_cell.length_b   1.000
_cell.length_c   1.000
_cell.angle_alpha   90.00
_cell.angle_beta   90.00
_cell.angle_gamma   90.00
#
_symmetry.space_group_name_H-M   'P 1'
#
loop_
_entity.id
_entity.type
_entity.pdbx_description
1 polymer ?
#
loop_
_entity_poly.entity_id
_entity_poly.type
_entity_poly.pdbx_seq_one_letter_code
_entity_poly.pdbx_strand_id
1 'polypeptide(L)'
;TILDDPDAWFGFEQEYTFFHFNGGPLGFPINGYPGPQGPYYCGVGAMNIAGREIYEAFMANSIAAGLLVAGFNWEVMPGQAEFQVGAADGLTTSDHLWLARWILKRTAEPKVEVSFDPKPAQGDWNGAGMHTNFSTAAMRSDGGFKAIEEACVLIGERRQDHLDEYGDNYQARLTGHHETCSWREFKWGVADRTASIRVPRSVADTGKGYLEDRRPNANADPYRVAARLLKTVCKLG
;
A
#
# COMPACT_ATOMS: atom_id res chain seq x y z
N THR A 1 13.17 -3.48 18.35
CA THR A 1 13.16 -2.04 18.02
C THR A 1 13.76 -1.91 16.63
N ILE A 2 13.09 -1.22 15.71
CA ILE A 2 13.66 -0.93 14.39
C ILE A 2 14.90 -0.07 14.58
N LEU A 3 16.03 -0.42 13.95
CA LEU A 3 17.16 0.50 13.81
C LEU A 3 16.75 1.49 12.73
N ASP A 4 16.45 2.72 13.13
CA ASP A 4 15.89 3.73 12.25
C ASP A 4 16.96 4.65 11.67
N ASP A 5 16.63 5.25 10.53
CA ASP A 5 17.42 6.27 9.87
C ASP A 5 16.52 7.50 9.68
N PRO A 6 16.72 8.60 10.42
CA PRO A 6 15.85 9.77 10.32
C PRO A 6 15.88 10.43 8.93
N ASP A 7 16.89 10.14 8.11
CA ASP A 7 17.00 10.64 6.74
C ASP A 7 16.33 9.71 5.71
N ALA A 8 15.91 8.52 6.12
CA ALA A 8 15.14 7.59 5.31
C ALA A 8 13.65 7.81 5.52
N TRP A 9 12.95 8.25 4.47
CA TRP A 9 11.52 8.57 4.53
C TRP A 9 10.68 7.48 3.91
N PHE A 10 9.56 7.21 4.57
CA PHE A 10 8.56 6.23 4.20
C PHE A 10 7.21 6.87 3.97
N GLY A 11 6.46 6.32 3.02
CA GLY A 11 5.02 6.53 2.90
C GLY A 11 4.33 5.20 2.57
N PHE A 12 3.25 4.87 3.26
CA PHE A 12 2.49 3.64 3.06
C PHE A 12 1.12 3.95 2.45
N GLU A 13 0.79 3.28 1.35
CA GLU A 13 -0.51 3.32 0.68
C GLU A 13 -1.30 2.08 1.11
N GLN A 14 -2.11 2.20 2.18
CA GLN A 14 -2.83 1.08 2.76
C GLN A 14 -4.18 0.87 2.06
N GLU A 15 -4.27 -0.19 1.27
CA GLU A 15 -5.54 -0.65 0.72
C GLU A 15 -6.26 -1.58 1.71
N TYR A 16 -7.59 -1.57 1.68
CA TYR A 16 -8.44 -2.41 2.52
C TYR A 16 -9.80 -2.60 1.87
N THR A 17 -10.52 -3.65 2.28
CA THR A 17 -11.86 -3.95 1.76
C THR A 17 -12.87 -4.05 2.90
N PHE A 18 -14.00 -3.37 2.76
CA PHE A 18 -15.13 -3.52 3.67
C PHE A 18 -15.88 -4.83 3.41
N PHE A 19 -16.30 -5.50 4.47
CA PHE A 19 -17.04 -6.76 4.41
C PHE A 19 -18.34 -6.68 5.21
N HIS A 20 -19.37 -7.39 4.74
CA HIS A 20 -20.53 -7.66 5.58
C HIS A 20 -20.15 -8.63 6.71
N PHE A 21 -20.82 -8.53 7.87
CA PHE A 21 -20.57 -9.44 9.00
C PHE A 21 -20.89 -10.91 8.69
N ASN A 22 -21.82 -11.17 7.77
CA ASN A 22 -22.14 -12.51 7.30
C ASN A 22 -21.23 -12.99 6.15
N GLY A 23 -20.19 -12.23 5.82
CA GLY A 23 -19.22 -12.55 4.78
C GLY A 23 -19.48 -11.85 3.45
N GLY A 24 -18.42 -11.75 2.64
CA GLY A 24 -18.43 -11.10 1.33
C GLY A 24 -18.16 -9.59 1.37
N PRO A 25 -17.57 -9.01 0.30
CA PRO A 25 -17.30 -7.59 0.21
C PRO A 25 -18.57 -6.74 0.23
N LEU A 26 -18.54 -5.60 0.91
CA LEU A 26 -19.67 -4.67 1.05
C LEU A 26 -20.18 -4.12 -0.29
N GLY A 27 -19.29 -4.01 -1.28
CA GLY A 27 -19.64 -3.55 -2.63
C GLY A 27 -20.28 -4.63 -3.52
N PHE A 28 -20.45 -5.86 -3.02
CA PHE A 28 -21.02 -6.97 -3.78
C PHE A 28 -22.50 -7.17 -3.41
N PRO A 29 -23.35 -7.61 -4.35
CA PRO A 29 -24.69 -8.05 -4.00
C PRO A 29 -24.62 -9.36 -3.20
N ILE A 30 -25.56 -9.54 -2.27
CA ILE A 30 -25.68 -10.79 -1.50
C ILE A 30 -25.88 -11.96 -2.47
N ASN A 31 -24.99 -12.96 -2.38
CA ASN A 31 -24.96 -14.14 -3.27
C ASN A 31 -24.75 -13.83 -4.77
N GLY A 32 -24.03 -12.76 -5.11
CA GLY A 32 -23.71 -12.45 -6.48
C GLY A 32 -22.44 -11.60 -6.65
N TYR A 33 -22.28 -11.08 -7.86
CA TYR A 33 -21.19 -10.18 -8.22
C TYR A 33 -21.75 -8.86 -8.75
N PRO A 34 -21.08 -7.73 -8.49
CA PRO A 34 -21.42 -6.48 -9.13
C PRO A 34 -21.02 -6.50 -10.61
N GLY A 35 -21.24 -5.38 -11.32
CA GLY A 35 -20.66 -5.19 -12.64
C GLY A 35 -19.13 -5.27 -12.64
N PRO A 36 -18.49 -5.43 -13.81
CA PRO A 36 -17.04 -5.51 -13.90
C PRO A 36 -16.35 -4.24 -13.39
N GLN A 37 -15.09 -4.37 -12.97
CA GLN A 37 -14.27 -3.26 -12.49
C GLN A 37 -14.12 -2.16 -13.54
N GLY A 38 -14.01 -0.91 -13.08
CA GLY A 38 -13.94 0.27 -13.95
C GLY A 38 -14.60 1.52 -13.34
N PRO A 39 -15.90 1.49 -13.02
CA PRO A 39 -16.61 2.67 -12.51
C PRO A 39 -16.36 2.98 -11.02
N TYR A 40 -15.62 2.12 -10.31
CA TYR A 40 -15.46 2.16 -8.86
C TYR A 40 -14.28 3.02 -8.39
N TYR A 41 -13.14 2.95 -9.10
CA TYR A 41 -11.93 3.71 -8.76
C TYR A 41 -12.23 5.21 -8.76
N CYS A 42 -11.96 5.88 -7.63
CA CYS A 42 -12.30 7.29 -7.42
C CYS A 42 -13.77 7.65 -7.73
N GLY A 43 -14.68 6.67 -7.64
CA GLY A 43 -16.07 6.81 -8.04
C GLY A 43 -16.91 7.68 -7.10
N VAL A 44 -18.07 8.09 -7.61
CA VAL A 44 -19.13 8.76 -6.86
C VAL A 44 -20.49 8.18 -7.27
N GLY A 45 -21.46 8.23 -6.37
CA GLY A 45 -22.82 7.74 -6.59
C GLY A 45 -23.10 6.39 -5.92
N ALA A 46 -24.37 6.19 -5.55
CA ALA A 46 -24.82 5.05 -4.76
C ALA A 46 -24.62 3.69 -5.45
N MET A 47 -24.52 3.67 -6.78
CA MET A 47 -24.28 2.44 -7.56
C MET A 47 -22.81 2.03 -7.61
N ASN A 48 -21.89 2.93 -7.28
CA ASN A 48 -20.45 2.71 -7.40
C ASN A 48 -19.75 2.59 -6.05
N ILE A 49 -20.25 3.30 -5.02
CA ILE A 49 -19.59 3.42 -3.72
C ILE A 49 -20.44 2.84 -2.60
N ALA A 50 -19.85 1.89 -1.86
CA ALA A 50 -20.42 1.32 -0.64
C ALA A 50 -19.51 1.65 0.57
N GLY A 51 -20.09 2.10 1.68
CA GLY A 51 -19.35 2.40 2.91
C GLY A 51 -18.85 3.85 3.07
N ARG A 52 -19.35 4.81 2.28
CA ARG A 52 -18.91 6.22 2.32
C ARG A 52 -18.96 6.86 3.69
N GLU A 53 -20.02 6.61 4.46
CA GLU A 53 -20.15 7.18 5.81
C GLU A 53 -19.02 6.72 6.74
N ILE A 54 -18.58 5.46 6.61
CA ILE A 54 -17.49 4.89 7.43
C ILE A 54 -16.15 5.47 6.97
N TYR A 55 -15.96 5.54 5.66
CA TYR A 55 -14.78 6.12 5.03
C TYR A 55 -14.57 7.58 5.45
N GLU A 56 -15.62 8.42 5.39
CA GLU A 56 -15.54 9.84 5.77
C GLU A 56 -15.38 10.02 7.29
N ALA A 57 -16.02 9.18 8.11
CA ALA A 57 -15.80 9.19 9.56
C ALA A 57 -14.35 8.79 9.92
N PHE A 58 -13.79 7.76 9.26
CA PHE A 58 -12.40 7.35 9.45
C PHE A 58 -11.42 8.46 9.04
N MET A 59 -11.67 9.12 7.91
CA MET A 59 -10.89 10.27 7.46
C MET A 59 -10.89 11.39 8.51
N ALA A 60 -12.07 11.78 9.00
CA ALA A 60 -12.20 12.82 10.03
C ALA A 60 -11.48 12.43 11.33
N ASN A 61 -11.64 11.19 11.80
CA ASN A 61 -10.99 10.70 13.01
C ASN A 61 -9.46 10.67 12.88
N SER A 62 -8.94 10.29 11.71
CA SER A 62 -7.49 10.23 11.45
C SER A 62 -6.85 11.62 11.44
N ILE A 63 -7.53 12.59 10.83
CA ILE A 63 -7.09 14.00 10.83
C ILE A 63 -7.15 14.56 12.26
N ALA A 64 -8.24 14.31 12.99
CA ALA A 64 -8.40 14.80 14.36
C ALA A 64 -7.36 14.20 15.33
N ALA A 65 -6.94 12.95 15.09
CA ALA A 65 -5.88 12.29 15.86
C ALA A 65 -4.46 12.80 15.53
N GLY A 66 -4.31 13.68 14.54
CA GLY A 66 -3.01 14.20 14.13
C GLY A 66 -2.15 13.17 13.39
N LEU A 67 -2.78 12.16 12.78
CA LEU A 67 -2.05 11.19 11.96
C LEU A 67 -1.48 11.87 10.72
N LEU A 68 -0.38 11.32 10.20
CA LEU A 68 0.31 11.82 9.01
C LEU A 68 -0.40 11.31 7.75
N VAL A 69 -1.72 11.48 7.68
CA VAL A 69 -2.51 11.06 6.53
C VAL A 69 -2.27 12.03 5.37
N ALA A 70 -1.79 11.50 4.26
CA ALA A 70 -1.47 12.26 3.05
C ALA A 70 -2.64 12.30 2.05
N GLY A 71 -3.54 11.33 2.11
CA GLY A 71 -4.67 11.25 1.20
C GLY A 71 -5.52 9.99 1.41
N PHE A 72 -6.59 9.92 0.63
CA PHE A 72 -7.55 8.82 0.63
C PHE A 72 -8.18 8.70 -0.78
N ASN A 73 -8.51 7.49 -1.20
CA ASN A 73 -9.30 7.24 -2.42
C ASN A 73 -10.15 5.97 -2.33
N TRP A 74 -11.13 5.85 -3.23
CA TRP A 74 -11.78 4.57 -3.51
C TRP A 74 -10.93 3.78 -4.49
N GLU A 75 -10.81 2.48 -4.25
CA GLU A 75 -10.00 1.58 -5.06
C GLU A 75 -10.81 0.92 -6.19
N VAL A 76 -10.11 0.14 -7.01
CA VAL A 76 -10.68 -0.47 -8.22
C VAL A 76 -11.78 -1.49 -7.93
N MET A 77 -11.67 -2.28 -6.86
CA MET A 77 -12.70 -3.26 -6.48
C MET A 77 -13.82 -2.56 -5.68
N PRO A 78 -15.10 -2.83 -5.96
CA PRO A 78 -16.20 -2.19 -5.24
C PRO A 78 -16.20 -2.57 -3.75
N GLY A 79 -16.22 -1.55 -2.90
CA GLY A 79 -16.07 -1.70 -1.44
C GLY A 79 -14.61 -1.74 -0.96
N GLN A 80 -13.64 -1.60 -1.86
CA GLN A 80 -12.23 -1.41 -1.55
C GLN A 80 -11.90 0.09 -1.50
N ALA A 81 -11.04 0.49 -0.59
CA ALA A 81 -10.55 1.85 -0.44
C ALA A 81 -9.07 1.86 -0.03
N GLU A 82 -8.46 3.02 -0.14
CA GLU A 82 -7.09 3.27 0.25
C GLU A 82 -6.98 4.53 1.12
N PHE A 83 -6.02 4.51 2.05
CA PHE A 83 -5.51 5.71 2.71
C PHE A 83 -3.99 5.72 2.72
N GLN A 84 -3.39 6.90 2.62
CA GLN A 84 -1.94 7.06 2.56
C GLN A 84 -1.42 7.69 3.86
N VAL A 85 -0.34 7.14 4.43
CA VAL A 85 0.35 7.67 5.62
C VAL A 85 1.79 8.01 5.28
N GLY A 86 2.24 9.22 5.57
CA GLY A 86 3.62 9.68 5.32
C GLY A 86 3.70 11.19 5.06
N ALA A 87 4.89 11.75 4.80
CA ALA A 87 6.20 11.09 4.77
C ALA A 87 7.03 11.43 6.03
N ALA A 88 7.55 10.41 6.72
CA ALA A 88 8.43 10.55 7.90
C ALA A 88 9.40 9.36 7.99
N ASP A 89 10.19 9.26 9.06
CA ASP A 89 11.08 8.12 9.32
C ASP A 89 10.32 6.78 9.46
N GLY A 90 11.07 5.68 9.48
CA GLY A 90 10.50 4.34 9.47
C GLY A 90 9.69 4.01 10.71
N LEU A 91 10.13 4.48 11.89
CA LEU A 91 9.40 4.28 13.14
C LEU A 91 8.09 5.07 13.16
N THR A 92 8.16 6.39 12.93
CA THR A 92 7.03 7.31 12.99
C THR A 92 5.95 6.94 11.98
N THR A 93 6.34 6.66 10.73
CA THR A 93 5.37 6.29 9.68
C THR A 93 4.68 4.96 10.02
N SER A 94 5.40 4.00 10.60
CA SER A 94 4.84 2.71 11.04
C SER A 94 3.89 2.86 12.23
N ASP A 95 4.24 3.67 13.23
CA ASP A 95 3.37 3.99 14.37
C ASP A 95 2.06 4.62 13.89
N HIS A 96 2.15 5.58 12.98
CA HIS A 96 1.00 6.27 12.43
C HIS A 96 0.12 5.32 11.59
N LEU A 97 0.71 4.40 10.83
CA LEU A 97 -0.06 3.41 10.08
C LEU A 97 -0.79 2.43 11.01
N TRP A 98 -0.14 1.92 12.04
CA TRP A 98 -0.76 1.02 13.02
C TRP A 98 -1.94 1.70 13.74
N LEU A 99 -1.76 2.94 14.16
CA LEU A 99 -2.85 3.71 14.78
C LEU A 99 -3.97 4.00 13.77
N ALA A 100 -3.66 4.33 12.52
CA ALA A 100 -4.66 4.49 11.46
C ALA A 100 -5.49 3.20 11.26
N ARG A 101 -4.84 2.03 11.18
CA ARG A 101 -5.52 0.72 11.08
C ARG A 101 -6.46 0.49 12.27
N TRP A 102 -6.03 0.84 13.48
CA TRP A 102 -6.87 0.75 14.67
C TRP A 102 -8.08 1.68 14.59
N ILE A 103 -7.89 2.96 14.23
CA ILE A 103 -8.99 3.92 14.09
C ILE A 103 -9.98 3.47 13.01
N LEU A 104 -9.49 2.96 11.88
CA LEU A 104 -10.32 2.42 10.80
C LEU A 104 -11.21 1.29 11.31
N LYS A 105 -10.61 0.27 11.93
CA LYS A 105 -11.38 -0.86 12.48
C LYS A 105 -12.36 -0.40 13.55
N ARG A 106 -11.92 0.46 14.48
CA ARG A 106 -12.76 0.99 15.55
C ARG A 106 -13.96 1.80 15.03
N THR A 107 -13.76 2.54 13.95
CA THR A 107 -14.82 3.32 13.27
C THR A 107 -15.81 2.40 12.54
N ALA A 108 -15.32 1.30 11.96
CA ALA A 108 -16.12 0.34 11.19
C ALA A 108 -16.89 -0.67 12.06
N GLU A 109 -16.36 -1.02 13.24
CA GLU A 109 -16.89 -2.01 14.21
C GLU A 109 -18.42 -2.09 14.32
N PRO A 110 -19.19 -0.99 14.46
CA PRO A 110 -20.64 -1.08 14.62
C PRO A 110 -21.41 -1.39 13.31
N LYS A 111 -20.75 -1.41 12.16
CA LYS A 111 -21.41 -1.41 10.83
C LYS A 111 -20.92 -2.50 9.90
N VAL A 112 -19.61 -2.72 9.79
CA VAL A 112 -18.98 -3.63 8.82
C VAL A 112 -17.66 -4.18 9.37
N GLU A 113 -17.15 -5.25 8.76
CA GLU A 113 -15.79 -5.75 8.99
C GLU A 113 -14.79 -5.07 8.04
N VAL A 114 -13.53 -4.94 8.45
CA VAL A 114 -12.43 -4.41 7.61
C VAL A 114 -11.38 -5.50 7.41
N SER A 115 -11.20 -5.89 6.15
CA SER A 115 -10.20 -6.87 5.76
C SER A 115 -8.96 -6.20 5.17
N PHE A 116 -7.80 -6.65 5.64
CA PHE A 116 -6.49 -6.41 5.03
C PHE A 116 -5.98 -7.64 4.26
N ASP A 117 -6.85 -8.62 3.98
CA ASP A 117 -6.47 -9.79 3.18
C ASP A 117 -5.98 -9.33 1.80
N PRO A 118 -4.82 -9.83 1.31
CA PRO A 118 -4.25 -9.37 0.05
C PRO A 118 -5.05 -9.79 -1.20
N LYS A 119 -5.97 -10.75 -1.08
CA LYS A 119 -6.85 -11.17 -2.17
C LYS A 119 -8.27 -11.43 -1.60
N PRO A 120 -9.00 -10.36 -1.26
CA PRO A 120 -10.27 -10.46 -0.51
C PRO A 120 -11.40 -11.10 -1.32
N ALA A 121 -11.34 -11.05 -2.66
CA ALA A 121 -12.26 -11.75 -3.55
C ALA A 121 -11.51 -12.58 -4.59
N GLN A 122 -12.01 -13.78 -4.86
CA GLN A 122 -11.47 -14.67 -5.88
C GLN A 122 -11.95 -14.26 -7.27
N GLY A 123 -11.14 -14.53 -8.30
CA GLY A 123 -11.44 -14.19 -9.70
C GLY A 123 -10.83 -12.86 -10.13
N ASP A 124 -11.50 -12.21 -11.10
CA ASP A 124 -11.06 -11.01 -11.82
C ASP A 124 -11.27 -9.71 -11.02
N TRP A 125 -10.92 -9.74 -9.73
CA TRP A 125 -11.01 -8.61 -8.81
C TRP A 125 -9.62 -8.21 -8.34
N ASN A 126 -9.37 -6.93 -8.13
CA ASN A 126 -8.09 -6.46 -7.61
C ASN A 126 -7.78 -7.08 -6.23
N GLY A 127 -6.49 -7.26 -5.95
CA GLY A 127 -6.03 -7.58 -4.60
C GLY A 127 -5.84 -6.30 -3.77
N ALA A 128 -5.42 -6.46 -2.52
CA ALA A 128 -5.13 -5.37 -1.60
C ALA A 128 -3.63 -5.26 -1.28
N GLY A 129 -3.03 -4.12 -1.64
CA GLY A 129 -1.62 -3.80 -1.40
C GLY A 129 -1.36 -2.92 -0.17
N MET A 130 -0.08 -2.79 0.16
CA MET A 130 0.44 -1.73 1.01
C MET A 130 1.65 -1.08 0.31
N HIS A 131 1.45 -0.41 -0.82
CA HIS A 131 2.60 0.11 -1.57
C HIS A 131 3.44 1.02 -0.66
N THR A 132 4.75 0.85 -0.74
CA THR A 132 5.70 1.53 0.14
C THR A 132 6.57 2.46 -0.67
N ASN A 133 6.34 3.76 -0.50
CA ASN A 133 7.17 4.82 -1.01
C ASN A 133 8.39 4.97 -0.09
N PHE A 134 9.60 4.97 -0.67
CA PHE A 134 10.85 4.99 0.08
C PHE A 134 11.89 5.92 -0.55
N SER A 135 12.56 6.72 0.28
CA SER A 135 13.71 7.54 -0.16
C SER A 135 14.73 7.74 0.95
N THR A 136 16.00 7.88 0.58
CA THR A 136 17.06 8.40 1.48
C THR A 136 17.41 9.84 1.12
N ALA A 137 18.17 10.53 1.96
CA ALA A 137 18.69 11.87 1.64
C ALA A 137 19.46 11.90 0.29
N ALA A 138 20.21 10.84 -0.04
CA ALA A 138 20.89 10.72 -1.31
C ALA A 138 19.92 10.65 -2.50
N MET A 139 18.82 9.90 -2.38
CA MET A 139 17.80 9.81 -3.43
C MET A 139 17.08 11.14 -3.66
N ARG A 140 16.89 11.93 -2.62
CA ARG A 140 16.22 13.25 -2.68
C ARG A 140 17.15 14.39 -3.13
N SER A 141 18.46 14.16 -3.19
CA SER A 141 19.47 15.15 -3.61
C SER A 141 19.61 15.23 -5.12
N ASP A 142 20.25 16.29 -5.64
CA ASP A 142 20.49 16.43 -7.09
C ASP A 142 21.32 15.26 -7.64
N GLY A 143 20.87 14.66 -8.74
CA GLY A 143 21.45 13.42 -9.27
C GLY A 143 21.05 12.15 -8.51
N GLY A 144 20.13 12.25 -7.54
CA GLY A 144 19.69 11.18 -6.67
C GLY A 144 19.02 10.00 -7.38
N PHE A 145 18.63 10.14 -8.65
CA PHE A 145 18.12 9.03 -9.47
C PHE A 145 19.09 7.83 -9.48
N LYS A 146 20.41 8.08 -9.50
CA LYS A 146 21.40 7.00 -9.42
C LYS A 146 21.29 6.18 -8.13
N ALA A 147 21.05 6.85 -6.99
CA ALA A 147 20.84 6.16 -5.72
C ALA A 147 19.53 5.35 -5.71
N ILE A 148 18.51 5.81 -6.46
CA ILE A 148 17.27 5.06 -6.66
C ILE A 148 17.52 3.78 -7.47
N GLU A 149 18.27 3.88 -8.58
CA GLU A 149 18.64 2.72 -9.40
C GLU A 149 19.44 1.68 -8.60
N GLU A 150 20.43 2.14 -7.83
CA GLU A 150 21.23 1.28 -6.94
C GLU A 150 20.35 0.56 -5.90
N ALA A 151 19.40 1.28 -5.29
CA ALA A 151 18.47 0.66 -4.34
C ALA A 151 17.55 -0.37 -5.01
N CYS A 152 17.04 -0.11 -6.21
CA CYS A 152 16.25 -1.08 -6.97
C CYS A 152 17.02 -2.38 -7.23
N VAL A 153 18.32 -2.28 -7.57
CA VAL A 153 19.19 -3.45 -7.77
C VAL A 153 19.35 -4.24 -6.47
N LEU A 154 19.73 -3.58 -5.37
CA LEU A 154 19.93 -4.23 -4.07
C LEU A 154 18.67 -4.93 -3.56
N ILE A 155 17.51 -4.28 -3.72
CA ILE A 155 16.21 -4.86 -3.33
C ILE A 155 15.88 -6.09 -4.20
N GLY A 156 16.21 -6.05 -5.49
CA GLY A 156 16.03 -7.17 -6.41
C GLY A 156 16.89 -8.39 -6.05
N GLU A 157 18.15 -8.17 -5.68
CA GLU A 157 19.07 -9.23 -5.22
C GLU A 157 18.59 -9.92 -3.94
N ARG A 158 17.77 -9.23 -3.12
CA ARG A 158 17.22 -9.71 -1.86
C ARG A 158 15.72 -10.00 -1.93
N ARG A 159 15.18 -10.29 -3.12
CA ARG A 159 13.73 -10.44 -3.34
C ARG A 159 13.04 -11.33 -2.30
N GLN A 160 13.56 -12.53 -2.04
CA GLN A 160 12.90 -13.47 -1.12
C GLN A 160 12.90 -12.94 0.31
N ASP A 161 14.04 -12.43 0.79
CA ASP A 161 14.15 -11.79 2.10
C ASP A 161 13.12 -10.66 2.28
N HIS A 162 12.77 -9.94 1.21
CA HIS A 162 11.71 -8.94 1.24
C HIS A 162 10.32 -9.59 1.29
N LEU A 163 10.03 -10.56 0.42
CA LEU A 163 8.73 -11.24 0.38
C LEU A 163 8.38 -11.91 1.71
N ASP A 164 9.37 -12.45 2.45
CA ASP A 164 9.19 -13.05 3.77
C ASP A 164 8.73 -12.04 4.85
N GLU A 165 8.89 -10.75 4.60
CA GLU A 165 8.52 -9.65 5.49
C GLU A 165 7.28 -8.88 5.00
N TYR A 166 6.79 -9.18 3.79
CA TYR A 166 5.82 -8.37 3.04
C TYR A 166 4.36 -8.83 3.18
N GLY A 167 4.08 -9.54 4.28
CA GLY A 167 2.76 -10.04 4.63
C GLY A 167 2.44 -11.40 4.00
N ASP A 168 1.55 -12.12 4.67
CA ASP A 168 1.23 -13.50 4.30
C ASP A 168 0.43 -13.57 2.99
N ASN A 169 0.50 -14.72 2.31
CA ASN A 169 -0.31 -15.03 1.12
C ASN A 169 -0.07 -14.08 -0.08
N TYR A 170 1.15 -13.53 -0.21
CA TYR A 170 1.52 -12.69 -1.35
C TYR A 170 1.34 -13.39 -2.70
N GLN A 171 1.41 -14.72 -2.75
CA GLN A 171 1.25 -15.50 -3.98
C GLN A 171 -0.16 -15.38 -4.58
N ALA A 172 -1.19 -15.15 -3.76
CA ALA A 172 -2.56 -14.98 -4.24
C ALA A 172 -2.79 -13.61 -4.90
N ARG A 173 -1.99 -12.60 -4.54
CA ARG A 173 -2.08 -11.24 -5.09
C ARG A 173 -1.09 -11.00 -6.23
N LEU A 174 0.18 -11.30 -6.00
CA LEU A 174 1.30 -11.00 -6.91
C LEU A 174 1.42 -12.02 -8.04
N THR A 175 0.46 -12.00 -8.96
CA THR A 175 0.34 -13.00 -10.04
C THR A 175 0.87 -12.53 -11.39
N GLY A 176 1.13 -11.23 -11.55
CA GLY A 176 1.41 -10.60 -12.86
C GLY A 176 0.16 -10.01 -13.53
N HIS A 177 -1.02 -10.26 -12.97
CA HIS A 177 -2.29 -9.67 -13.39
C HIS A 177 -2.70 -8.52 -12.45
N HIS A 178 -3.70 -7.73 -12.84
CA HIS A 178 -4.27 -6.64 -12.02
C HIS A 178 -3.24 -5.66 -11.47
N GLU A 179 -2.38 -5.12 -12.35
CA GLU A 179 -1.35 -4.13 -11.99
C GLU A 179 -0.35 -4.64 -10.93
N THR A 180 -0.09 -5.95 -10.90
CA THR A 180 0.97 -6.55 -10.06
C THR A 180 2.08 -7.16 -10.91
N CYS A 181 3.27 -7.28 -10.30
CA CYS A 181 4.34 -8.14 -10.83
C CYS A 181 4.20 -9.54 -10.21
N SER A 182 4.58 -10.58 -10.96
CA SER A 182 4.62 -11.94 -10.41
C SER A 182 5.63 -12.04 -9.27
N TRP A 183 5.26 -12.67 -8.15
CA TRP A 183 6.18 -12.90 -7.02
C TRP A 183 7.44 -13.70 -7.38
N ARG A 184 7.40 -14.43 -8.51
CA ARG A 184 8.53 -15.23 -9.03
C ARG A 184 9.57 -14.40 -9.76
N GLU A 185 9.27 -13.15 -10.06
CA GLU A 185 10.09 -12.25 -10.86
C GLU A 185 10.45 -11.00 -10.03
N PHE A 186 11.41 -10.24 -10.52
CA PHE A 186 11.66 -8.90 -10.01
C PHE A 186 11.91 -7.97 -11.20
N LYS A 187 11.15 -6.89 -11.25
CA LYS A 187 11.28 -5.86 -12.27
C LYS A 187 11.14 -4.50 -11.62
N TRP A 188 11.94 -3.54 -12.04
CA TRP A 188 11.66 -2.13 -11.75
C TRP A 188 11.53 -1.35 -13.06
N GLY A 189 10.77 -0.26 -13.04
CA GLY A 189 10.57 0.56 -14.23
C GLY A 189 9.97 1.93 -13.93
N VAL A 190 10.23 2.88 -14.83
CA VAL A 190 9.67 4.24 -14.71
C VAL A 190 8.21 4.23 -15.14
N ALA A 191 7.32 4.71 -14.27
CA ALA A 191 5.87 4.72 -14.46
C ALA A 191 5.24 3.35 -14.77
N ASP A 192 5.95 2.26 -14.50
CA ASP A 192 5.50 0.90 -14.80
C ASP A 192 4.66 0.33 -13.64
N ARG A 193 3.34 0.32 -13.80
CA ARG A 193 2.39 -0.28 -12.86
C ARG A 193 2.33 -1.82 -12.93
N THR A 194 3.22 -2.47 -13.67
CA THR A 194 3.34 -3.94 -13.68
C THR A 194 4.66 -4.41 -13.07
N ALA A 195 5.52 -3.46 -12.68
CA ALA A 195 6.79 -3.72 -12.04
C ALA A 195 6.64 -4.01 -10.54
N SER A 196 7.62 -4.71 -9.97
CA SER A 196 7.78 -4.88 -8.53
C SER A 196 8.06 -3.56 -7.84
N ILE A 197 8.94 -2.75 -8.43
CA ILE A 197 9.23 -1.38 -7.99
C ILE A 197 8.90 -0.42 -9.13
N ARG A 198 8.10 0.59 -8.84
CA ARG A 198 7.82 1.69 -9.76
C ARG A 198 8.65 2.90 -9.34
N VAL A 199 9.29 3.54 -10.32
CA VAL A 199 9.84 4.90 -10.12
C VAL A 199 8.86 5.87 -10.77
N PRO A 200 8.28 6.85 -10.04
CA PRO A 200 7.33 7.80 -10.62
C PRO A 200 7.91 8.55 -11.82
N ARG A 201 7.07 8.89 -12.81
CA ARG A 201 7.50 9.69 -13.97
C ARG A 201 8.15 11.00 -13.53
N SER A 202 7.52 11.71 -12.57
CA SER A 202 8.05 12.96 -12.02
C SER A 202 9.43 12.83 -11.40
N VAL A 203 9.74 11.69 -10.76
CA VAL A 203 11.06 11.41 -10.18
C VAL A 203 12.10 11.20 -11.29
N ALA A 204 11.74 10.50 -12.37
CA ALA A 204 12.62 10.35 -13.52
C ALA A 204 12.85 11.67 -14.26
N ASP A 205 11.81 12.50 -14.40
CA ASP A 205 11.90 13.79 -15.08
C ASP A 205 12.73 14.81 -14.28
N THR A 206 12.67 14.76 -12.95
CA THR A 206 13.45 15.64 -12.05
C THR A 206 14.83 15.08 -11.67
N GLY A 207 15.08 13.80 -11.92
CA GLY A 207 16.34 13.12 -11.61
C GLY A 207 16.58 12.89 -10.11
N LYS A 208 15.55 12.99 -9.26
CA LYS A 208 15.62 12.79 -7.80
C LYS A 208 14.24 12.54 -7.19
N GLY A 209 14.20 11.92 -6.02
CA GLY A 209 12.96 11.69 -5.27
C GLY A 209 12.94 10.36 -4.53
N TYR A 210 12.01 9.48 -4.92
CA TYR A 210 11.70 8.23 -4.21
C TYR A 210 11.39 7.08 -5.19
N LEU A 211 11.42 5.86 -4.67
CA LEU A 211 10.89 4.66 -5.32
C LEU A 211 9.60 4.21 -4.64
N GLU A 212 8.78 3.45 -5.34
CA GLU A 212 7.57 2.81 -4.81
C GLU A 212 7.71 1.29 -4.92
N ASP A 213 7.84 0.59 -3.80
CA ASP A 213 7.79 -0.86 -3.75
C ASP A 213 6.33 -1.34 -3.65
N ARG A 214 5.88 -2.05 -4.68
CA ARG A 214 4.47 -2.43 -4.87
C ARG A 214 4.15 -3.84 -4.37
N ARG A 215 5.16 -4.52 -3.84
CA ARG A 215 5.10 -5.90 -3.39
C ARG A 215 4.54 -6.10 -1.98
N PRO A 216 4.58 -5.16 -1.02
CA PRO A 216 3.96 -5.41 0.28
C PRO A 216 2.45 -5.61 0.16
N ASN A 217 1.93 -6.61 0.87
CA ASN A 217 0.50 -6.88 0.98
C ASN A 217 -0.17 -5.90 1.97
N ALA A 218 -1.48 -5.72 1.82
CA ALA A 218 -2.28 -4.94 2.76
C ALA A 218 -2.15 -5.40 4.23
N ASN A 219 -1.91 -6.68 4.49
CA ASN A 219 -1.72 -7.25 5.83
C ASN A 219 -0.28 -7.18 6.36
N ALA A 220 0.66 -6.60 5.61
CA ALA A 220 2.05 -6.53 6.04
C ALA A 220 2.22 -5.70 7.32
N ASP A 221 3.20 -6.06 8.15
CA ASP A 221 3.60 -5.24 9.29
C ASP A 221 4.52 -4.10 8.80
N PRO A 222 4.12 -2.82 8.89
CA PRO A 222 4.94 -1.71 8.42
C PRO A 222 6.32 -1.64 9.09
N TYR A 223 6.45 -2.09 10.35
CA TYR A 223 7.75 -2.13 11.02
C TYR A 223 8.70 -3.11 10.33
N ARG A 224 8.17 -4.27 9.92
CA ARG A 224 8.95 -5.31 9.23
C ARG A 224 9.34 -4.87 7.83
N VAL A 225 8.41 -4.26 7.09
CA VAL A 225 8.66 -3.70 5.77
C VAL A 225 9.73 -2.60 5.82
N ALA A 226 9.59 -1.63 6.73
CA ALA A 226 10.55 -0.54 6.91
C ALA A 226 11.93 -1.08 7.31
N ALA A 227 12.00 -1.95 8.32
CA ALA A 227 13.26 -2.54 8.77
C ALA A 227 13.96 -3.31 7.65
N ARG A 228 13.19 -4.02 6.82
CA ARG A 228 13.72 -4.78 5.69
C ARG A 228 14.33 -3.88 4.61
N LEU A 229 13.66 -2.77 4.28
CA LEU A 229 14.16 -1.76 3.34
C LEU A 229 15.42 -1.07 3.88
N LEU A 230 15.42 -0.63 5.15
CA LEU A 230 16.58 -0.02 5.80
C LEU A 230 17.78 -0.97 5.83
N LYS A 231 17.56 -2.25 6.13
CA LYS A 231 18.62 -3.25 6.13
C LYS A 231 19.22 -3.49 4.75
N THR A 232 18.39 -3.49 3.71
CA THR A 232 18.86 -3.75 2.35
C THR A 232 19.52 -2.52 1.72
N VAL A 233 18.92 -1.33 1.87
CA VAL A 233 19.37 -0.12 1.18
C VAL A 233 20.33 0.72 2.04
N CYS A 234 20.02 0.90 3.32
CA CYS A 234 20.87 1.68 4.25
C CYS A 234 21.91 0.83 4.98
N LYS A 235 21.89 -0.51 4.81
CA LYS A 235 22.77 -1.48 5.49
C LYS A 235 22.66 -1.42 7.02
N LEU A 236 21.48 -1.07 7.53
CA LEU A 236 21.16 -1.02 8.95
C LEU A 236 20.62 -2.37 9.42
N GLY A 237 21.36 -3.10 10.26
CA GLY A 237 20.91 -4.40 10.75
C GLY A 237 21.89 -5.08 11.69
#